data_AF-A0A2H9MHK6-F1
#
_entry.id   AF-A0A2H9MHK6-F1
#
_cell.length_a   1.000
_cell.length_b   1.000
_cell.length_c   1.000
_cell.angle_alpha   90.00
_cell.angle_beta   90.00
_cell.angle_gamma   90.00
#
_symmetry.space_group_name_H-M   'P 1'
#
loop_
_entity.id
_entity.type
_entity.pdbx_description
1 polymer ?
#
loop_
_entity_poly.entity_id
_entity_poly.type
_entity_poly.pdbx_seq_one_letter_code
_entity_poly.pdbx_strand_id
1 'polypeptide(L)' 'MKTGEQIKKLKPMPESKPCPCCQSDLTIKHGKRKIKRTIVQVYKCMSCGKFFSDRKLKHKSYDAKTILRAITQYNKGFTL' A
#
# COMPACT_ATOMS: atom_id res chain seq x y z
N MET A 1 20.80 12.08 9.88
CA MET A 1 20.80 10.78 10.57
C MET A 1 20.44 11.03 12.03
N LYS A 2 19.32 10.48 12.52
CA LYS A 2 19.05 10.41 13.97
C LYS A 2 19.17 8.95 14.37
N THR A 3 19.93 8.75 15.43
CA THR A 3 20.50 7.54 16.02
C THR A 3 19.46 6.46 16.38
N GLY A 4 19.89 5.20 16.30
CA GLY A 4 19.08 3.98 16.41
C GLY A 4 18.47 3.68 17.79
N GLU A 5 18.48 4.60 18.76
CA GLU A 5 18.06 4.32 20.14
C GLU A 5 16.63 4.72 20.49
N GLN A 6 15.89 5.42 19.62
CA GLN A 6 14.49 5.78 19.88
C GLN A 6 13.46 4.84 19.22
N ILE A 7 13.89 3.73 18.61
CA ILE A 7 12.98 2.72 18.04
C ILE A 7 12.35 1.84 19.17
N LYS A 8 12.92 1.87 20.38
CA LYS A 8 12.59 0.93 21.48
C LYS A 8 11.30 1.20 22.27
N LYS A 9 10.44 2.15 21.87
CA LYS A 9 9.18 2.45 22.61
C LYS A 9 7.92 2.55 21.75
N LEU A 10 7.86 1.88 20.60
CA LEU A 10 6.63 1.79 19.81
C LEU A 10 6.10 0.37 19.85
N LYS A 11 5.04 0.15 20.64
CA LYS A 11 4.28 -1.09 20.57
C LYS A 11 3.62 -1.16 19.19
N PRO A 12 3.86 -2.20 18.38
CA PRO A 12 3.11 -2.39 17.15
C PRO A 12 1.64 -2.57 17.53
N MET A 13 0.75 -1.82 16.88
CA MET A 13 -0.68 -2.05 17.05
C MET A 13 -1.04 -3.43 16.47
N PRO A 14 -2.02 -4.14 17.05
CA PRO A 14 -2.44 -5.47 16.57
C PRO A 14 -2.99 -5.48 15.13
N GLU A 15 -3.22 -4.29 14.54
CA GLU A 15 -3.63 -4.09 13.14
C GLU A 15 -2.57 -3.30 12.34
N SER A 16 -1.29 -3.49 12.62
CA SER A 16 -0.21 -2.83 11.87
C SER A 16 -0.06 -3.50 10.50
N LYS A 17 -0.26 -2.72 9.43
CA LYS A 17 0.04 -3.19 8.07
C LYS A 17 1.54 -3.04 7.83
N PRO A 18 2.20 -4.04 7.23
CA PRO A 18 3.62 -3.94 6.92
C PRO A 18 3.85 -2.79 5.95
N CYS A 19 4.96 -2.09 6.11
CA CYS A 19 5.28 -1.00 5.21
C CYS A 19 5.51 -1.55 3.79
N PRO A 20 4.81 -1.05 2.75
CA PRO A 20 5.02 -1.50 1.37
C PRO A 20 6.42 -1.18 0.81
N CYS A 21 7.20 -0.33 1.50
CA CYS A 21 8.54 0.07 1.05
C CYS A 21 9.68 -0.69 1.73
N CYS A 22 9.58 -0.96 3.03
CA CYS A 22 10.66 -1.59 3.81
C CYS A 22 10.20 -2.83 4.58
N GLN A 23 8.95 -3.26 4.40
CA GLN A 23 8.32 -4.44 5.00
C GLN A 23 8.36 -4.49 6.54
N SER A 24 8.80 -3.42 7.21
CA SER A 24 8.80 -3.34 8.67
C SER A 24 7.38 -3.27 9.22
N ASP A 25 7.16 -3.92 10.36
CA ASP A 25 5.89 -3.89 11.10
C ASP A 25 5.75 -2.66 12.01
N LEU A 26 6.79 -1.84 12.09
CA LEU A 26 6.80 -0.59 12.86
C LEU A 26 6.02 0.51 12.15
N THR A 27 4.70 0.39 12.10
CA THR A 27 3.79 1.34 11.46
C THR A 27 2.77 1.89 12.45
N ILE A 28 2.51 3.20 12.38
CA ILE A 28 1.57 3.91 13.25
C ILE A 28 0.45 4.55 12.42
N LYS A 29 -0.76 4.61 12.98
CA LYS A 29 -1.88 5.39 12.45
C LYS A 29 -1.53 6.88 12.61
N HIS A 30 -1.26 7.58 11.51
CA HIS A 30 -0.83 8.99 11.55
C HIS A 30 -2.01 9.96 11.49
N GLY A 31 -2.95 9.72 10.59
CA GLY A 31 -4.10 10.60 10.41
C GLY A 31 -5.02 10.16 9.28
N LYS A 32 -6.02 10.99 8.97
CA LYS A 32 -7.01 10.72 7.93
C LYS A 32 -6.94 11.77 6.83
N ARG A 33 -6.83 11.34 5.58
CA ARG A 33 -6.88 12.19 4.38
C ARG A 33 -8.29 12.18 3.80
N LYS A 34 -8.92 13.35 3.69
CA LYS A 34 -10.21 13.49 2.99
C LYS A 34 -9.97 13.55 1.47
N ILE A 35 -10.73 12.76 0.73
CA ILE A 35 -10.81 12.76 -0.74
C ILE A 35 -12.27 13.10 -1.09
N LYS A 36 -12.52 13.61 -2.30
CA LYS A 36 -13.86 14.04 -2.79
C LYS A 36 -15.04 13.13 -2.41
N ARG A 37 -14.84 11.83 -2.22
CA ARG A 37 -15.90 10.85 -1.89
C ARG A 37 -15.67 10.03 -0.62
N THR A 38 -14.47 10.06 -0.04
CA THR A 38 -14.09 9.14 1.05
C THR A 38 -13.00 9.71 1.94
N ILE A 39 -12.91 9.21 3.16
CA ILE A 39 -11.82 9.51 4.09
C ILE A 39 -10.90 8.30 4.15
N VAL A 40 -9.61 8.50 3.87
CA VAL A 40 -8.60 7.44 3.80
C VAL A 40 -7.67 7.53 5.00
N GLN A 41 -7.49 6.42 5.71
CA GLN A 41 -6.49 6.34 6.78
C GLN A 41 -5.08 6.36 6.20
N VAL A 42 -4.23 7.22 6.77
CA VAL A 42 -2.80 7.35 6.46
C VAL A 42 -2.00 6.76 7.61
N TYR A 43 -1.05 5.92 7.25
CA TYR A 43 -0.10 5.26 8.12
C TYR A 43 1.29 5.85 7.90
N LYS A 44 2.09 5.94 8.97
CA LYS A 44 3.50 6.32 8.91
C LYS A 44 4.35 5.15 9.39
N CYS A 45 5.33 4.76 8.58
CA CYS A 45 6.34 3.82 9.01
C CYS A 45 7.37 4.54 9.88
N MET A 46 7.69 3.98 11.05
CA MET A 46 8.69 4.52 11.97
C MET A 46 10.12 4.05 11.64
N SER A 47 10.25 2.95 10.89
CA SER A 47 11.54 2.46 10.41
C SER A 47 12.07 3.32 9.25
N CYS A 48 11.27 3.51 8.18
CA CYS A 48 11.70 4.30 7.02
C CYS A 48 11.14 5.73 6.98
N GLY A 49 10.27 6.12 7.91
CA GLY A 49 9.65 7.44 7.96
C GLY A 49 8.55 7.69 6.92
N LYS A 50 8.33 6.78 5.96
CA LYS A 50 7.41 6.98 4.83
C LYS A 50 5.94 6.87 5.23
N PHE A 51 5.10 7.62 4.52
CA PHE A 51 3.66 7.56 4.64
C PHE A 51 3.05 6.66 3.57
N PHE A 52 2.06 5.86 3.94
CA PHE A 52 1.31 5.04 3.01
C PHE A 52 -0.15 4.93 3.44
N SER A 53 -1.00 4.54 2.50
CA SER A 53 -2.42 4.28 2.77
C SER A 53 -2.75 2.86 2.33
N ASP A 54 -3.70 2.26 3.01
CA ASP A 54 -4.22 0.93 2.67
C ASP A 54 -5.10 0.92 1.40
N ARG A 55 -5.35 2.10 0.82
CA ARG A 55 -6.19 2.19 -0.36
C ARG A 55 -5.44 1.71 -1.59
N LYS A 56 -6.04 0.77 -2.32
CA LYS A 56 -5.66 0.44 -3.70
C LYS A 56 -5.73 1.72 -4.56
N LEU A 57 -4.64 2.06 -5.22
CA LEU A 57 -4.57 3.22 -6.12
C LEU A 57 -5.59 3.07 -7.25
N LYS A 58 -6.44 4.09 -7.43
CA LYS A 58 -7.47 4.13 -8.50
C LYS A 58 -6.76 4.36 -9.85
N HIS A 59 -7.11 3.57 -10.88
CA HIS A 59 -6.50 3.58 -12.23
C HIS A 59 -5.05 3.05 -12.30
N LYS A 60 -4.67 2.07 -11.46
CA LYS A 60 -3.49 1.26 -11.80
C LYS A 60 -3.81 0.42 -13.04
N SER A 61 -3.00 0.58 -14.09
CA SER A 61 -3.01 -0.28 -15.28
C SER A 61 -2.55 -1.70 -14.90
N TYR A 62 -3.17 -2.69 -15.53
CA TYR A 62 -2.83 -4.10 -15.34
C TYR A 62 -1.43 -4.42 -15.87
N ASP A 63 -0.85 -5.50 -15.37
CA ASP A 63 0.39 -6.03 -15.93
C ASP A 63 0.20 -6.41 -17.40
N ALA A 64 1.24 -6.21 -18.22
CA ALA A 64 1.20 -6.46 -19.66
C ALA A 64 0.92 -7.92 -19.99
N LYS A 65 1.35 -8.88 -19.15
CA LYS A 65 0.99 -10.30 -19.34
C LYS A 65 -0.52 -10.52 -19.18
N THR A 66 -1.13 -9.82 -18.23
CA THR A 66 -2.59 -9.82 -18.02
C THR A 66 -3.31 -9.19 -19.21
N ILE A 67 -2.81 -8.05 -19.70
CA ILE A 67 -3.38 -7.36 -20.86
C ILE A 67 -3.26 -8.24 -22.13
N LEU A 68 -2.07 -8.77 -22.40
CA LEU A 68 -1.79 -9.62 -23.56
C LEU A 68 -2.58 -10.93 -23.51
N ARG A 69 -2.69 -11.56 -22.34
CA ARG A 69 -3.53 -12.75 -22.17
C ARG A 69 -4.99 -12.45 -22.50
N ALA A 70 -5.52 -11.30 -22.05
CA ALA A 70 -6.88 -10.90 -22.36
C ALA A 70 -7.10 -10.73 -23.88
N ILE A 71 -6.18 -10.02 -24.56
CA ILE A 71 -6.24 -9.84 -26.03
C ILE A 71 -6.12 -11.18 -26.76
N THR A 72 -5.21 -12.04 -26.34
CA THR A 72 -4.97 -13.35 -26.96
C THR A 72 -6.17 -14.28 -26.80
N GLN A 73 -6.82 -14.26 -25.65
CA GLN A 73 -8.02 -15.06 -25.38
C GLN A 73 -9.17 -14.64 -26.31
N TYR A 74 -9.37 -13.33 -26.47
CA TYR A 74 -10.38 -12.76 -27.36
C TYR A 74 -10.16 -13.21 -28.82
N ASN A 75 -8.91 -13.13 -29.30
CA ASN A 75 -8.57 -13.50 -30.68
C ASN A 75 -8.69 -15.00 -30.97
N LYS A 76 -8.63 -15.87 -29.95
CA LYS A 76 -8.77 -17.33 -30.12
C LYS A 76 -10.22 -17.79 -30.29
N GLY A 77 -11.18 -16.87 -30.43
CA GLY A 77 -12.57 -17.21 -30.68
C GLY A 77 -13.28 -17.84 -29.49
N PHE A 78 -12.72 -17.74 -28.29
CA PHE A 78 -13.48 -17.98 -27.05
C PHE A 78 -14.41 -16.78 -26.81
N THR A 79 -15.32 -16.55 -27.75
CA THR A 79 -16.52 -15.76 -27.54
C THR A 79 -17.50 -16.65 -26.78
N LEU A 80 -18.06 -16.12 -25.67
CA LEU A 80 -19.12 -16.76 -24.89
C LEU A 80 -20.27 -17.24 -25.77
#